data_AF-A0A4Q2Z8C4-F1
#
_entry.id   AF-A0A4Q2Z8C4-F1
#
_cell.length_a   1.000
_cell.length_b   1.000
_cell.length_c   1.000
_cell.angle_alpha   90.00
_cell.angle_beta   90.00
_cell.angle_gamma   90.00
#
_symmetry.space_group_name_H-M   'P 1'
#
loop_
_entity.id
_entity.type
_entity.pdbx_description
1 polymer ?
#
loop_
_entity_poly.entity_id
_entity_poly.type
_entity_poly.pdbx_seq_one_letter_code
_entity_poly.pdbx_strand_id
1 'polypeptide(L)' 'TLCGVPRRFTWRGTPHSVVRADGPERVHGEWWKRSSETHSVRDYFRVEDEAGCRYWLFRKGDGERAATGDLSWYLHGVFG' A
#
# COMPACT_ATOMS: atom_id res chain seq x y z
N THR A 1 1.04 -6.11 13.50
CA THR A 1 -0.03 -7.04 13.11
C THR A 1 -0.15 -7.04 11.60
N LEU A 2 -0.04 -8.17 10.91
CA LEU A 2 -0.10 -8.29 9.44
C LEU A 2 -1.52 -8.10 8.85
N CYS A 3 -2.48 -7.62 9.63
CA CYS A 3 -3.88 -7.60 9.22
C CYS A 3 -4.09 -6.58 8.09
N GLY A 4 -4.47 -7.08 6.91
CA GLY A 4 -4.82 -6.26 5.76
C GLY A 4 -3.69 -5.91 4.79
N VAL A 5 -2.47 -6.45 4.96
CA VAL A 5 -1.38 -6.36 3.98
C VAL A 5 -1.18 -7.71 3.25
N PRO A 6 -0.67 -7.72 2.01
CA PRO A 6 -0.36 -8.97 1.32
C PRO A 6 0.74 -9.73 2.06
N ARG A 7 0.57 -11.06 2.20
CA ARG A 7 1.59 -11.93 2.82
C ARG A 7 2.85 -12.09 1.96
N ARG A 8 2.72 -11.85 0.65
CA ARG A 8 3.80 -11.93 -0.34
C ARG A 8 3.52 -10.95 -1.46
N PHE A 9 4.57 -10.37 -2.03
CA PHE A 9 4.50 -9.58 -3.26
C PHE A 9 5.67 -9.93 -4.18
N THR A 10 5.61 -9.52 -5.44
CA THR A 10 6.68 -9.71 -6.41
C THR A 10 7.24 -8.36 -6.81
N TRP A 11 8.56 -8.20 -6.74
CA TRP A 11 9.27 -7.00 -7.15
C TRP A 11 10.47 -7.37 -8.02
N ARG A 12 10.59 -6.75 -9.20
CA ARG A 12 11.65 -7.05 -10.19
C ARG A 12 11.80 -8.55 -10.48
N GLY A 13 10.67 -9.25 -10.60
CA GLY A 13 10.63 -10.70 -10.83
C GLY A 13 10.96 -11.56 -9.60
N THR A 14 11.36 -10.97 -8.48
CA THR A 14 11.71 -11.68 -7.25
C THR A 14 10.54 -11.66 -6.28
N PRO A 15 10.16 -12.82 -5.70
CA PRO A 15 9.16 -12.85 -4.65
C PRO A 15 9.71 -12.46 -3.28
N HIS A 16 8.92 -11.71 -2.52
CA HIS A 16 9.23 -11.26 -1.16
C HIS A 16 8.12 -11.67 -0.20
N SER A 17 8.46 -12.46 0.83
CA SER A 17 7.56 -12.86 1.92
C SER A 17 7.54 -11.78 2.98
N VAL A 18 6.37 -11.25 3.33
CA VAL A 18 6.24 -10.18 4.34
C VAL A 18 6.23 -10.79 5.74
N VAL A 19 7.21 -10.40 6.56
CA VAL A 19 7.33 -10.84 7.97
C VAL A 19 6.89 -9.78 8.97
N ARG A 20 6.97 -8.50 8.60
CA ARG A 20 6.51 -7.37 9.42
C ARG A 20 5.78 -6.35 8.56
N ALA A 21 4.77 -5.70 9.16
CA ALA A 21 4.08 -4.58 8.54
C ALA A 21 3.59 -3.58 9.59
N ASP A 22 3.75 -2.29 9.26
CA ASP A 22 3.25 -1.14 10.01
C ASP A 22 2.40 -0.24 9.09
N GLY A 23 1.29 0.29 9.59
CA GLY A 23 0.32 1.09 8.83
C GLY A 23 -1.15 0.71 9.15
N PRO A 24 -2.14 1.22 8.39
CA PRO A 24 -1.96 2.13 7.26
C PRO A 24 -1.68 3.58 7.67
N GLU A 25 -0.83 4.25 6.91
CA GLU A 25 -0.82 5.71 6.83
C GLU A 25 -1.72 6.16 5.68
N ARG A 26 -2.74 6.95 5.98
CA ARG A 26 -3.80 7.32 5.01
C ARG A 26 -3.51 8.65 4.33
N VAL A 27 -3.53 8.64 3.00
CA VAL A 27 -3.37 9.84 2.16
C VAL A 27 -4.60 9.99 1.27
N HIS A 28 -5.26 11.13 1.37
CA HIS A 28 -6.37 11.49 0.50
C HIS A 28 -5.84 12.06 -0.84
N GLY A 29 -6.55 11.79 -1.92
CA GLY A 29 -6.31 12.39 -3.23
C GLY A 29 -6.38 13.92 -3.15
N GLU A 30 -5.69 14.59 -4.07
CA GLU A 30 -5.73 16.05 -4.18
C GLU A 30 -7.07 16.45 -4.81
N TRP A 31 -8.12 16.52 -3.99
CA TRP A 31 -9.51 16.81 -4.39
C TRP A 31 -9.68 18.14 -5.15
N TRP A 32 -8.67 19.02 -5.11
CA TRP A 32 -8.63 20.27 -5.85
C TRP A 32 -8.08 20.14 -7.29
N LYS A 33 -7.50 19.00 -7.69
CA LYS A 33 -6.90 18.84 -9.03
C LYS A 33 -7.87 18.25 -10.06
N ARG A 34 -8.67 17.25 -9.69
CA ARG A 34 -9.67 16.61 -10.57
C ARG A 34 -10.83 16.03 -9.79
N SER A 35 -12.05 16.16 -10.30
CA SER A 35 -13.28 15.63 -9.68
C SER A 35 -13.27 14.10 -9.48
N SER A 36 -12.49 13.36 -10.28
CA SER A 36 -12.29 11.92 -10.13
C SER A 36 -11.34 11.54 -8.98
N GLU A 37 -10.56 12.49 -8.46
CA GLU A 37 -9.62 12.29 -7.35
C GLU A 37 -10.25 12.66 -5.99
N THR A 38 -11.43 13.30 -5.98
CA THR A 38 -12.12 13.79 -4.78
C THR A 38 -12.31 12.73 -3.70
N HIS A 39 -12.53 11.47 -4.09
CA HIS A 39 -12.70 10.36 -3.15
C HIS A 39 -11.52 9.38 -3.11
N SER A 40 -10.48 9.61 -3.90
CA SER A 40 -9.35 8.69 -3.97
C SER A 40 -8.62 8.63 -2.63
N VAL A 41 -8.37 7.42 -2.12
CA VAL A 41 -7.57 7.20 -0.92
C VAL A 41 -6.41 6.28 -1.25
N ARG A 42 -5.26 6.51 -0.61
CA ARG A 42 -4.14 5.57 -0.59
C ARG A 42 -3.80 5.25 0.85
N ASP A 43 -3.81 3.96 1.18
CA ASP A 43 -3.34 3.45 2.46
C ASP A 43 -1.92 2.90 2.28
N TYR A 44 -0.95 3.56 2.90
CA TYR A 44 0.46 3.20 2.83
C TYR A 44 0.86 2.30 3.99
N PHE A 45 1.71 1.33 3.68
CA PHE A 45 2.23 0.35 4.62
C PHE A 45 3.75 0.27 4.46
N ARG A 46 4.46 0.26 5.58
CA ARG A 46 5.87 -0.13 5.63
C ARG A 46 5.92 -1.62 5.89
N VAL A 47 6.55 -2.37 5.00
CA VAL A 47 6.69 -3.82 5.13
C VAL A 47 8.16 -4.22 5.15
N GLU A 48 8.45 -5.30 5.85
CA GLU A 48 9.77 -5.93 5.92
C GLU A 48 9.66 -7.37 5.41
N ASP A 49 10.64 -7.81 4.63
CA ASP A 49 10.73 -9.18 4.15
C ASP A 49 11.67 -10.07 5.00
N GLU A 50 11.74 -11.36 4.65
CA GLU A 50 12.61 -12.33 5.34
C GLU A 50 14.12 -11.99 5.28
N ALA A 51 14.54 -11.17 4.31
CA ALA A 51 15.93 -10.71 4.17
C ALA A 51 16.19 -9.41 4.94
N GLY A 52 15.18 -8.85 5.63
CA GLY A 52 15.27 -7.57 6.32
C GLY A 52 15.17 -6.36 5.38
N CYS A 53 14.85 -6.56 4.11
CA CYS A 53 14.61 -5.46 3.18
C CYS A 53 13.27 -4.79 3.49
N ARG A 54 13.24 -3.46 3.44
CA ARG A 54 12.06 -2.66 3.78
C ARG A 54 11.47 -1.99 2.56
N TYR A 55 10.14 -1.97 2.48
CA TYR A 55 9.41 -1.48 1.32
C TYR A 55 8.23 -0.61 1.74
N TRP A 56 7.90 0.34 0.88
CA TRP A 56 6.63 1.06 0.92
C TRP A 56 5.66 0.44 -0.07
N LEU A 57 4.61 -0.19 0.46
CA LEU A 57 3.47 -0.63 -0.32
C LEU A 57 2.33 0.37 -0.12
N PHE A 58 1.47 0.54 -1.11
CA PHE A 58 0.19 1.19 -0.89
C PHE A 58 -0.95 0.41 -1.52
N ARG A 59 -2.11 0.46 -0.85
CA ARG A 59 -3.39 0.02 -1.37
C ARG A 59 -4.16 1.23 -1.88
N LYS A 60 -4.74 1.12 -3.08
CA LYS A 60 -5.66 2.13 -3.62
C LYS A 60 -7.04 1.92 -3.02
N GLY A 61 -7.43 2.77 -2.08
CA GLY A 61 -8.67 2.69 -1.32
C GLY A 61 -8.45 2.41 0.17
N ASP A 62 -9.41 2.85 0.99
CA ASP A 62 -9.37 2.77 2.46
C ASP A 62 -9.70 1.39 3.03
N GLY A 63 -10.19 0.46 2.19
CA GLY A 63 -10.63 -0.88 2.61
C GLY A 63 -12.03 -0.90 3.25
N GLU A 64 -12.72 0.24 3.33
CA GLU A 64 -14.03 0.39 3.95
C GLU A 64 -15.10 0.81 2.94
N ARG A 65 -14.76 1.77 2.05
CA ARG A 65 -15.67 2.37 1.08
C ARG A 65 -15.19 2.08 -0.33
N ALA A 66 -16.00 1.35 -1.10
CA ALA A 66 -15.72 1.02 -2.50
C ALA A 66 -15.48 2.25 -3.40
N ALA A 67 -16.06 3.40 -3.04
CA ALA A 67 -15.86 4.65 -3.77
C ALA A 67 -14.43 5.22 -3.70
N THR A 68 -13.59 4.71 -2.78
CA THR A 68 -12.26 5.30 -2.52
C THR A 68 -11.13 4.66 -3.32
N GLY A 69 -11.38 3.50 -3.92
CA GLY A 69 -10.39 2.76 -4.71
C GLY A 69 -10.80 1.31 -4.95
N ASP A 70 -10.02 0.63 -5.78
CA ASP A 70 -10.26 -0.75 -6.24
C ASP A 70 -9.50 -1.80 -5.40
N LEU A 71 -8.87 -1.39 -4.31
CA LEU A 71 -8.05 -2.19 -3.40
C LEU A 71 -6.82 -2.85 -4.04
N SER A 72 -6.42 -2.38 -5.24
CA SER A 72 -5.18 -2.81 -5.89
C SER A 72 -3.95 -2.37 -5.09
N TRP A 73 -2.90 -3.19 -5.18
CA TRP A 73 -1.65 -3.00 -4.44
C TRP A 73 -0.52 -2.57 -5.36
N TYR A 74 0.30 -1.66 -4.86
CA TYR A 74 1.43 -1.11 -5.58
C TYR A 74 2.63 -0.97 -4.66
N LEU A 75 3.81 -1.12 -5.25
CA LEU A 75 5.08 -0.80 -4.60
C LEU A 75 5.43 0.65 -4.93
N HIS A 76 5.54 1.49 -3.91
CA HIS A 76 5.98 2.88 -4.06
C HIS A 76 7.51 2.95 -4.15
N GLY A 77 8.20 2.19 -3.31
CA GLY A 77 9.66 2.19 -3.28
C GLY A 77 10.26 1.26 -2.23
N VAL A 78 11.58 1.15 -2.28
CA VAL A 78 12.40 0.43 -1.30
C VAL A 78 12.95 1.46 -0.31
N PHE A 79 12.99 1.10 0.98
CA PHE A 79 13.53 1.94 2.06
C PHE A 79 14.90 1.42 2.48
N GLY A 80 15.95 2.21 2.24
CA GLY A 80 17.34 1.85 2.56
C GLY A 80 18.32 2.38 1.54
#